data_AF-A0A736N2E9-F1
#
_entry.id   AF-A0A736N2E9-F1
#
_cell.length_a   1.000
_cell.length_b   1.000
_cell.length_c   1.000
_cell.angle_alpha   90.00
_cell.angle_beta   90.00
_cell.angle_gamma   90.00
#
_symmetry.space_group_name_H-M   'P 1'
#
loop_
_entity.id
_entity.type
_entity.pdbx_description
1 polymer ?
#
loop_
_entity_poly.entity_id
_entity_poly.type
_entity_poly.pdbx_seq_one_letter_code
_entity_poly.pdbx_strand_id
1 'polypeptide(L)'
;NYDYSLSNELFNLEKNDVFSYVVDGFEKAESWRESQRLESILITLNLAPCFDGETFILLSTDEYDRIIWKTFNSEIISEAFLPAGYVLKQFDLLFNNFSN
;
A
#
# COMPACT_ATOMS: atom_id res chain seq x y z
N ASN A 1 8.00 -4.81 7.78
CA ASN A 1 8.53 -5.81 6.83
C ASN A 1 7.58 -5.87 5.66
N TYR A 2 8.04 -5.44 4.49
CA TYR A 2 7.25 -5.45 3.27
C TYR A 2 7.13 -6.88 2.70
N ASP A 3 5.94 -7.30 2.23
CA ASP A 3 5.70 -8.64 1.68
C ASP A 3 5.69 -8.63 0.15
N TYR A 4 6.85 -8.90 -0.45
CA TYR A 4 6.99 -9.02 -1.91
C TYR A 4 6.19 -10.19 -2.50
N SER A 5 5.92 -11.26 -1.73
CA SER A 5 5.16 -12.40 -2.24
C SER A 5 3.69 -12.03 -2.43
N LEU A 6 3.10 -11.35 -1.43
CA LEU A 6 1.75 -10.82 -1.54
C LEU A 6 1.64 -9.77 -2.64
N SER A 7 2.64 -8.89 -2.74
CA SER A 7 2.71 -7.90 -3.82
C SER A 7 2.61 -8.55 -5.21
N ASN A 8 3.45 -9.56 -5.47
CA ASN A 8 3.47 -10.29 -6.73
C ASN A 8 2.14 -11.05 -7.00
N GLU A 9 1.51 -11.60 -5.96
CA GLU A 9 0.21 -12.29 -6.06
C GLU A 9 -0.88 -11.34 -6.58
N LEU A 10 -0.89 -10.10 -6.10
CA LEU A 10 -1.93 -9.12 -6.40
C LEU A 10 -1.61 -8.24 -7.62
N PHE A 11 -0.37 -8.24 -8.11
CA PHE A 11 0.11 -7.25 -9.10
C PHE A 11 -0.71 -7.19 -10.39
N ASN A 12 -1.20 -8.33 -10.88
CA ASN A 12 -1.96 -8.42 -12.14
C ASN A 12 -3.47 -8.26 -11.96
N LEU A 13 -3.95 -8.08 -10.72
CA LEU A 13 -5.38 -7.88 -10.47
C LEU A 13 -5.79 -6.44 -10.80
N GLU A 14 -7.08 -6.24 -11.10
CA GLU A 14 -7.64 -4.91 -11.29
C GLU A 14 -7.55 -4.11 -9.98
N LYS A 15 -7.32 -2.80 -10.09
CA LYS A 15 -7.09 -1.94 -8.91
C LYS A 15 -8.24 -1.96 -7.90
N ASN A 16 -9.47 -2.12 -8.38
CA ASN A 16 -10.65 -2.21 -7.52
C ASN A 16 -10.66 -3.51 -6.71
N ASP A 17 -10.25 -4.62 -7.32
CA ASP A 17 -10.19 -5.94 -6.67
C ASP A 17 -9.06 -5.96 -5.64
N VAL A 18 -7.89 -5.41 -5.99
CA VAL A 18 -6.79 -5.24 -5.04
C VAL A 18 -7.24 -4.39 -3.85
N PHE A 19 -7.87 -3.25 -4.12
CA PHE A 19 -8.28 -2.34 -3.06
C PHE A 19 -9.29 -2.98 -2.11
N SER A 20 -10.32 -3.66 -2.64
CA SER A 20 -11.29 -4.37 -1.81
C SER A 20 -10.63 -5.52 -1.03
N TYR A 21 -9.80 -6.34 -1.68
CA TYR A 21 -9.10 -7.44 -1.01
C TYR A 21 -8.23 -6.98 0.15
N VAL A 22 -7.45 -5.90 -0.07
CA VAL A 22 -6.50 -5.41 0.93
C VAL A 22 -7.19 -4.60 2.02
N VAL A 23 -8.02 -3.61 1.66
CA VAL A 23 -8.60 -2.68 2.62
C VAL A 23 -9.77 -3.31 3.36
N ASP A 24 -10.75 -3.85 2.64
CA ASP A 24 -11.90 -4.50 3.30
C ASP A 24 -11.45 -5.77 4.04
N GLY A 25 -10.48 -6.48 3.47
CA GLY A 25 -9.87 -7.66 4.10
C GLY A 25 -9.15 -7.30 5.41
N PHE A 26 -8.39 -6.20 5.44
CA PHE A 26 -7.72 -5.73 6.65
C PHE A 26 -8.73 -5.35 7.74
N GLU A 27 -9.78 -4.61 7.38
CA GLU A 27 -10.82 -4.17 8.33
C GLU A 27 -11.64 -5.32 8.92
N LYS A 28 -11.84 -6.39 8.15
CA LYS A 28 -12.69 -7.53 8.51
C LYS A 28 -11.90 -8.76 8.97
N ALA A 29 -10.57 -8.70 8.98
CA ALA A 29 -9.72 -9.83 9.32
C ALA A 29 -10.00 -10.31 10.76
N GLU A 30 -10.35 -11.59 10.90
CA GLU A 30 -10.61 -12.23 12.19
C GLU A 30 -9.30 -12.66 12.89
N SER A 31 -8.18 -12.64 12.17
CA SER A 31 -6.86 -13.07 12.63
C SER A 31 -5.83 -11.95 12.51
N TRP A 32 -5.12 -11.68 13.60
CA TRP A 32 -4.02 -10.70 13.62
C TRP A 32 -2.95 -10.99 12.57
N ARG A 33 -2.72 -12.26 12.23
CA ARG A 33 -1.73 -12.68 11.23
C ARG A 33 -2.16 -12.29 9.82
N GLU A 34 -3.46 -12.35 9.54
CA GLU A 34 -4.02 -11.92 8.27
C GLU A 34 -3.98 -10.40 8.15
N SER A 35 -4.41 -9.68 9.20
CA SER A 35 -4.31 -8.21 9.25
C SER A 35 -2.87 -7.76 9.01
N GLN A 36 -1.88 -8.35 9.70
CA GLN A 36 -0.47 -7.99 9.51
C GLN A 36 0.05 -8.32 8.11
N ARG A 37 -0.41 -9.43 7.51
CA ARG A 37 -0.05 -9.78 6.14
C ARG A 37 -0.56 -8.73 5.16
N LEU A 38 -1.82 -8.29 5.29
CA LEU A 38 -2.39 -7.25 4.42
C LEU A 38 -1.76 -5.87 4.69
N GLU A 39 -1.50 -5.54 5.95
CA GLU A 39 -0.81 -4.30 6.35
C GLU A 39 0.59 -4.19 5.75
N SER A 40 1.26 -5.31 5.48
CA SER A 40 2.64 -5.32 4.97
C SER A 40 2.84 -4.66 3.60
N ILE A 41 1.77 -4.50 2.81
CA ILE A 41 1.76 -3.80 1.51
C ILE A 41 0.91 -2.53 1.55
N LEU A 42 0.21 -2.30 2.67
CA LEU A 42 -0.61 -1.12 2.90
C LEU A 42 0.30 0.02 3.33
N ILE A 43 0.25 1.13 2.60
CA ILE A 43 0.90 2.39 2.98
C ILE A 43 -0.19 3.36 3.44
N THR A 44 -0.98 2.92 4.41
CA THR A 44 -1.74 3.88 5.20
C THR A 44 -0.78 4.36 6.27
N LEU A 45 -0.34 5.61 6.18
CA LEU A 45 0.37 6.22 7.28
C LEU A 45 -0.63 6.31 8.44
N ASN A 46 -0.63 5.29 9.31
CA ASN A 46 -1.31 5.30 10.62
C ASN A 46 -0.81 6.44 11.54
N LEU A 47 0.05 7.31 11.02
CA LEU A 47 0.59 8.49 11.67
C LEU A 47 -0.02 9.74 11.02
N ALA A 48 -1.02 10.25 11.74
CA ALA A 48 -1.51 11.62 11.76
C ALA A 48 -2.63 12.01 10.77
N PRO A 49 -3.53 12.95 11.18
CA PRO A 49 -4.64 13.53 10.39
C PRO A 49 -4.21 14.30 9.12
N CYS A 50 -3.04 14.02 8.56
CA CYS A 50 -2.40 14.74 7.46
C CYS A 50 -2.85 14.23 6.08
N PHE A 51 -3.33 12.99 6.00
CA PHE A 51 -3.80 12.39 4.76
C PHE A 51 -5.32 12.35 4.66
N ASP A 52 -6.06 13.10 5.49
CA ASP A 52 -7.53 13.19 5.45
C ASP A 52 -8.31 11.84 5.38
N GLY A 53 -7.70 10.67 5.64
CA GLY A 53 -8.32 9.36 5.43
C GLY A 53 -8.09 8.74 4.04
N GLU A 54 -7.08 9.20 3.30
CA GLU A 54 -6.58 8.56 2.09
C GLU A 54 -5.90 7.22 2.39
N THR A 55 -6.11 6.25 1.51
CA THR A 55 -5.52 4.91 1.60
C THR A 55 -4.64 4.65 0.39
N PHE A 56 -3.42 4.20 0.62
CA PHE A 56 -2.46 3.81 -0.42
C PHE A 56 -2.06 2.35 -0.23
N ILE A 57 -1.91 1.64 -1.35
CA ILE A 57 -1.40 0.27 -1.42
C ILE A 57 -0.21 0.30 -2.37
N LEU A 58 0.92 -0.27 -1.93
CA LEU A 58 2.10 -0.45 -2.76
C LEU A 58 2.25 -1.91 -3.14
N LEU A 59 2.21 -2.19 -4.44
CA LEU A 59 2.61 -3.46 -5.02
C LEU A 59 3.94 -3.26 -5.77
N SER A 60 5.05 -3.57 -5.10
CA SER A 60 6.41 -3.53 -5.64
C SER A 60 6.81 -4.90 -6.19
N THR A 61 7.33 -4.88 -7.40
CA THR A 61 7.86 -6.04 -8.14
C THR A 61 9.26 -5.72 -8.62
N ASP A 62 9.94 -6.71 -9.21
CA ASP A 62 11.27 -6.50 -9.79
C ASP A 62 11.26 -5.54 -11.00
N GLU A 63 10.11 -5.34 -11.64
CA GLU A 63 9.97 -4.51 -12.84
C GLU A 63 9.41 -3.11 -12.54
N TYR A 64 8.37 -3.03 -11.70
CA TYR A 64 7.67 -1.79 -11.39
C TYR A 64 7.17 -1.73 -9.94
N ASP A 65 7.04 -0.51 -9.45
CA ASP A 65 6.21 -0.18 -8.30
C ASP A 65 4.84 0.26 -8.81
N ARG A 66 3.78 -0.46 -8.45
CA ARG A 66 2.39 -0.06 -8.69
C ARG A 66 1.81 0.51 -7.41
N ILE A 67 1.35 1.77 -7.48
CA ILE A 67 0.65 2.42 -6.37
C ILE A 67 -0.83 2.47 -6.73
N ILE A 68 -1.67 1.98 -5.83
CA ILE A 68 -3.12 2.08 -5.93
C ILE A 68 -3.59 2.93 -4.75
N TRP A 69 -4.44 3.93 -5.00
CA TRP A 69 -4.93 4.79 -3.94
C TRP A 69 -6.37 5.23 -4.12
N LYS A 70 -6.99 5.57 -2.99
CA LYS A 70 -8.33 6.15 -2.92
C LYS A 70 -8.27 7.40 -2.05
N THR A 71 -8.58 8.54 -2.65
CA THR A 71 -8.72 9.79 -1.91
C THR A 71 -9.93 9.72 -0.97
N PHE A 72 -9.85 10.38 0.18
CA PHE A 72 -10.95 10.43 1.14
C PHE A 72 -12.25 10.93 0.50
N ASN A 73 -13.37 10.27 0.81
CA ASN A 73 -14.69 10.52 0.21
C ASN A 73 -14.78 10.41 -1.32
N SER A 74 -13.74 9.89 -1.99
CA SER A 74 -13.80 9.57 -3.42
C SER A 74 -14.30 8.14 -3.61
N GLU A 75 -15.16 7.89 -4.59
CA GLU A 75 -15.45 6.53 -5.06
C GLU A 75 -14.43 6.04 -6.08
N ILE A 76 -13.58 6.94 -6.59
CA ILE A 76 -12.62 6.66 -7.64
C ILE A 76 -11.33 6.12 -7.02
N ILE A 77 -10.97 4.90 -7.41
CA ILE A 77 -9.67 4.30 -7.15
C ILE A 77 -8.75 4.62 -8.32
N SER A 78 -7.60 5.22 -8.00
CA SER A 78 -6.58 5.63 -8.95
C SER A 78 -5.37 4.72 -8.86
N GLU A 79 -4.57 4.69 -9.92
CA GLU A 79 -3.32 3.93 -9.93
C GLU A 79 -2.23 4.62 -10.75
N ALA A 80 -0.98 4.31 -10.42
CA ALA A 80 0.19 4.77 -11.12
C ALA A 80 1.29 3.69 -11.09
N PHE A 81 2.13 3.70 -12.11
CA PHE A 81 3.28 2.82 -12.23
C PHE A 81 4.55 3.66 -12.17
N LEU A 82 5.50 3.21 -11.35
CA LEU A 82 6.78 3.85 -11.12
C LEU A 82 7.89 2.82 -11.34
N PRO A 83 9.16 3.26 -11.51
CA PRO A 83 10.29 2.35 -11.56
C PRO A 83 10.36 1.47 -10.30
N ALA A 84 10.80 0.21 -10.47
CA ALA A 84 10.97 -0.72 -9.35
C ALA A 84 11.77 -0.12 -8.19
N GLY A 85 11.25 -0.29 -6.98
CA GLY A 85 11.88 0.14 -5.73
C GLY A 85 11.94 1.67 -5.52
N TYR A 86 11.35 2.47 -6.41
CA TYR A 86 11.34 3.92 -6.28
C TYR A 86 10.67 4.35 -4.98
N VAL A 87 9.51 3.79 -4.64
CA VAL A 87 8.69 4.23 -3.52
C VAL A 87 9.37 3.94 -2.18
N LEU A 88 9.83 2.70 -2.00
CA LEU A 88 10.55 2.29 -0.78
C LEU A 88 11.82 3.13 -0.59
N LYS A 89 12.55 3.42 -1.67
CA LYS A 89 13.72 4.30 -1.61
C LYS A 89 13.37 5.72 -1.15
N GLN A 90 12.22 6.28 -1.55
CA GLN A 90 11.79 7.60 -1.06
C GLN A 90 11.46 7.54 0.43
N PHE A 91 10.80 6.49 0.91
CA PHE A 91 10.53 6.30 2.33
C PHE A 91 11.83 6.18 3.13
N ASP A 92 12.78 5.37 2.70
CA ASP A 92 14.07 5.23 3.36
C ASP A 92 14.82 6.57 3.44
N LEU A 93 14.82 7.36 2.35
CA LEU A 93 15.40 8.70 2.36
C LEU A 93 14.70 9.63 3.34
N LEU A 94 13.37 9.60 3.40
CA LEU A 94 12.59 10.39 4.37
C LEU A 94 12.94 9.99 5.80
N PHE A 95 12.89 8.71 6.15
CA PHE A 95 13.20 8.25 7.50
C PHE A 95 14.63 8.59 7.90
N ASN A 96 15.60 8.40 7.01
CA ASN A 96 17.00 8.76 7.29
C ASN A 96 17.20 10.27 7.50
N ASN A 97 16.40 11.12 6.85
CA ASN A 97 16.45 12.57 7.07
C ASN A 97 15.90 13.01 8.44
N PHE A 98 15.01 12.22 9.06
CA PHE A 98 14.41 12.53 10.35
C PHE A 98 14.96 11.69 11.52
N SER A 99 15.88 10.76 11.26
CA SER A 99 16.50 9.88 12.27
C SER A 99 17.68 10.54 13.00
N ASN A 100 17.56 11.82 13.38
CA ASN A 100 18.51 12.49 14.27
C ASN A 100 18.18 12.23 15.73
#